data_AF-A0A8X6IHU6-F1
#
_entry.id   AF-A0A8X6IHU6-F1
#
_cell.length_a   1.000
_cell.length_b   1.000
_cell.length_c   1.000
_cell.angle_alpha   90.00
_cell.angle_beta   90.00
_cell.angle_gamma   90.00
#
_symmetry.space_group_name_H-M   'P 1'
#
loop_
_entity.id
_entity.type
_entity.pdbx_description
1 polymer ?
#
loop_
_entity_poly.entity_id
_entity_poly.type
_entity_poly.pdbx_seq_one_letter_code
_entity_poly.pdbx_strand_id
1 'polypeptide(L)'
;MSDVLASLLKLCESFKIEIEQLKAEIKRLEIENENFRSENKALRIENAELQERLGLNSQNSSIPSSKELYKLKKKKKKSDRKIGAQIGHEGKYRPKMEADEVVKIELSNTCECGGEIAISKEPYIHQKVDLPEIKPYVVEYQWPLLQVWKKKK
;
A
#
# COMPACT_ATOMS: atom_id res chain seq x y z
N MET A 1 -10.35 35.50 -84.65
CA MET A 1 -9.64 36.29 -83.63
C MET A 1 -10.48 36.44 -82.36
N SER A 2 -11.80 36.62 -82.45
CA SER A 2 -12.73 36.63 -81.30
C SER A 2 -12.82 35.30 -80.54
N ASP A 3 -12.90 34.16 -81.22
CA ASP A 3 -13.06 32.85 -80.57
C ASP A 3 -11.87 32.40 -79.73
N VAL A 4 -10.66 32.79 -80.15
CA VAL A 4 -9.42 32.50 -79.41
C VAL A 4 -9.37 33.33 -78.12
N LEU A 5 -9.76 34.60 -78.19
CA LEU A 5 -9.91 35.48 -77.03
C LEU A 5 -10.97 34.96 -76.05
N ALA A 6 -12.09 34.46 -76.55
CA ALA A 6 -13.16 33.88 -75.72
C ALA A 6 -12.71 32.58 -75.03
N SER A 7 -11.94 31.71 -75.72
CA SER A 7 -11.37 30.50 -75.12
C SER A 7 -10.32 30.82 -74.06
N LEU A 8 -9.46 31.80 -74.30
CA LEU A 8 -8.46 32.26 -73.32
C LEU A 8 -9.12 32.84 -72.05
N LEU A 9 -10.20 33.62 -72.21
CA LEU A 9 -10.98 34.15 -71.08
C LEU A 9 -11.58 33.03 -70.23
N LYS A 10 -12.20 32.02 -70.85
CA LYS A 10 -12.73 30.85 -70.14
C LYS A 10 -11.65 30.08 -69.39
N LEU A 11 -10.47 29.91 -69.99
CA LEU A 11 -9.35 29.22 -69.35
C LEU A 11 -8.81 30.01 -68.14
N CYS A 12 -8.72 31.32 -68.24
CA CYS A 12 -8.36 32.19 -67.11
C CYS A 12 -9.40 32.14 -65.98
N GLU A 13 -10.69 32.04 -66.30
CA GLU A 13 -11.75 31.87 -65.31
C GLU A 13 -11.66 30.50 -64.62
N SER A 14 -11.41 29.41 -65.36
CA SER A 14 -11.23 28.09 -64.75
C SER A 14 -10.02 28.04 -63.83
N PHE A 15 -8.89 28.64 -64.22
CA PHE A 15 -7.71 28.71 -63.36
C PHE A 15 -7.95 29.56 -62.09
N LYS A 16 -8.72 30.65 -62.18
CA LYS A 16 -9.11 31.41 -60.99
C LYS A 16 -9.92 30.58 -60.01
N ILE A 17 -10.88 29.79 -60.51
CA ILE A 17 -11.70 28.91 -59.68
C ILE A 17 -10.81 27.85 -59.00
N GLU A 18 -9.90 27.23 -59.74
CA GLU A 18 -8.98 26.23 -59.21
C GLU A 18 -8.05 26.81 -58.13
N ILE A 19 -7.53 28.02 -58.33
CA ILE A 19 -6.72 28.71 -57.33
C ILE A 19 -7.50 28.93 -56.02
N GLU A 20 -8.75 29.37 -56.12
CA GLU A 20 -9.57 29.60 -54.92
C GLU A 20 -9.96 28.28 -54.23
N GLN A 21 -10.21 27.22 -54.98
CA GLN A 21 -10.43 25.88 -54.43
C GLN A 21 -9.18 25.35 -53.71
N LEU A 22 -7.99 25.48 -54.31
CA LEU A 22 -6.73 25.07 -53.69
C LEU A 22 -6.42 25.88 -52.43
N LYS A 23 -6.69 27.18 -52.41
CA LYS A 23 -6.53 28.00 -51.20
C LYS A 23 -7.49 27.59 -50.08
N ALA A 24 -8.73 27.27 -50.40
CA ALA A 24 -9.70 26.78 -49.43
C ALA A 24 -9.26 25.43 -48.85
N GLU A 25 -8.73 24.54 -49.69
CA GLU A 25 -8.21 23.24 -49.29
C GLU A 25 -6.97 23.38 -48.39
N ILE A 26 -6.03 24.26 -48.73
CA ILE A 26 -4.85 24.54 -47.90
C ILE A 26 -5.29 25.01 -46.50
N LYS A 27 -6.24 25.95 -46.42
CA LYS A 27 -6.75 26.42 -45.11
C LYS A 27 -7.40 25.29 -44.31
N ARG A 28 -8.16 24.41 -44.96
CA ARG A 28 -8.77 23.26 -44.29
C ARG A 28 -7.70 22.33 -43.73
N LEU A 29 -6.71 21.99 -44.54
CA LEU A 29 -5.60 21.12 -44.16
C LEU A 29 -4.74 21.73 -43.05
N GLU A 30 -4.54 23.05 -43.04
CA GLU A 30 -3.83 23.76 -41.97
C GLU A 30 -4.57 23.64 -40.63
N ILE A 31 -5.89 23.84 -40.62
CA ILE A 31 -6.72 23.69 -39.42
C ILE A 31 -6.67 22.24 -38.92
N GLU A 32 -6.80 21.28 -39.81
CA GLU A 32 -6.75 19.86 -39.47
C GLU A 32 -5.37 19.46 -38.92
N ASN A 33 -4.28 19.97 -39.52
CA ASN A 33 -2.93 19.75 -39.02
C ASN A 33 -2.73 20.32 -37.62
N GLU A 34 -3.25 21.52 -37.35
CA GLU A 34 -3.14 22.16 -36.04
C GLU A 34 -3.89 21.34 -34.98
N ASN A 35 -5.10 20.87 -35.31
CA ASN A 35 -5.87 19.99 -34.45
C ASN A 35 -5.09 18.70 -34.14
N PHE A 36 -4.59 18.00 -35.15
CA PHE A 36 -3.81 16.77 -34.95
C PHE A 36 -2.52 17.01 -34.16
N ARG A 37 -1.83 18.13 -34.39
CA ARG A 37 -0.63 18.50 -33.61
C ARG A 37 -0.95 18.75 -32.14
N SER A 38 -2.06 19.43 -31.87
CA SER A 38 -2.51 19.70 -30.50
C SER A 38 -2.86 18.41 -29.77
N GLU A 39 -3.60 17.51 -30.41
CA GLU A 39 -3.97 16.21 -29.85
C GLU A 39 -2.75 15.31 -29.63
N ASN A 40 -1.84 15.24 -30.62
CA ASN A 40 -0.62 14.45 -30.49
C ASN A 40 0.25 14.95 -29.34
N LYS A 41 0.32 16.26 -29.14
CA LYS A 41 1.03 16.86 -28.00
C LYS A 41 0.38 16.47 -26.68
N ALA A 42 -0.95 16.55 -26.57
CA ALA A 42 -1.68 16.15 -25.36
C ALA A 42 -1.46 14.66 -25.03
N LEU A 43 -1.61 13.78 -26.02
CA LEU A 43 -1.39 12.34 -25.89
C LEU A 43 0.06 12.02 -25.50
N ARG A 44 1.05 12.74 -26.05
CA ARG A 44 2.45 12.55 -25.67
C ARG A 44 2.74 12.94 -24.22
N ILE A 45 2.11 14.02 -23.73
CA ILE A 45 2.23 14.43 -22.33
C ILE A 45 1.61 13.36 -21.43
N GLU A 46 0.39 12.93 -21.71
CA GLU A 46 -0.29 11.89 -20.93
C GLU A 46 0.51 10.59 -20.91
N ASN A 47 1.03 10.17 -22.07
CA ASN A 47 1.82 8.95 -22.17
C ASN A 47 3.12 9.06 -21.35
N ALA A 48 3.80 10.20 -21.36
CA ALA A 48 4.98 10.43 -20.54
C ALA A 48 4.66 10.35 -19.03
N GLU A 49 3.56 10.98 -18.59
CA GLU A 49 3.11 10.90 -17.20
C GLU A 49 2.75 9.47 -16.77
N LEU A 50 2.05 8.73 -17.64
CA LEU A 50 1.70 7.33 -17.38
C LEU A 50 2.94 6.44 -17.33
N GLN A 51 3.90 6.65 -18.23
CA GLN A 51 5.17 5.93 -18.22
C GLN A 51 5.98 6.21 -16.95
N GLU A 52 6.03 7.46 -16.50
CA GLU A 52 6.68 7.82 -15.24
C GLU A 52 6.00 7.10 -14.05
N ARG A 53 4.67 7.17 -13.96
CA ARG A 53 3.90 6.50 -12.91
C ARG A 53 4.07 4.98 -12.90
N LEU A 54 4.11 4.35 -14.07
CA LEU A 54 4.33 2.90 -14.20
C LEU A 54 5.79 2.50 -13.93
N GLY A 55 6.74 3.41 -14.18
CA GLY A 55 8.15 3.22 -13.89
C GLY A 55 8.47 3.20 -12.40
N LEU A 56 7.67 3.87 -11.56
CA LEU A 56 7.85 3.90 -10.11
C LEU A 56 7.52 2.54 -9.48
N ASN A 57 8.54 1.85 -8.99
CA ASN A 57 8.41 0.59 -8.27
C ASN A 57 9.20 0.63 -6.95
N SER A 58 8.94 -0.33 -6.07
CA SER A 58 9.61 -0.39 -4.76
C SER A 58 11.12 -0.62 -4.84
N GLN A 59 11.68 -0.93 -6.02
CA GLN A 59 13.11 -1.12 -6.24
C GLN A 59 13.85 0.15 -6.67
N ASN A 60 13.18 1.09 -7.33
CA ASN A 60 13.82 2.28 -7.92
C ASN A 60 13.36 3.64 -7.37
N SER A 61 12.31 3.67 -6.52
CA SER A 61 11.67 4.93 -6.12
C SER A 61 11.58 5.18 -4.61
N SER A 62 12.19 4.33 -3.77
CA SER A 62 12.08 4.39 -2.30
C SER A 62 10.62 4.40 -1.77
N ILE A 63 9.63 4.10 -2.60
CA ILE A 63 8.23 3.96 -2.21
C ILE A 63 8.09 2.62 -1.48
N PRO A 64 7.52 2.58 -0.27
CA PRO A 64 7.33 1.34 0.45
C PRO A 64 6.44 0.38 -0.36
N SER A 65 6.77 -0.91 -0.31
CA SER A 65 6.12 -1.97 -1.11
C SER A 65 4.61 -2.14 -0.84
N SER A 66 4.07 -1.51 0.22
CA SER A 66 2.64 -1.43 0.52
C SER A 66 1.91 -0.35 -0.28
N LYS A 67 2.60 0.70 -0.73
CA LYS A 67 2.05 1.81 -1.53
C LYS A 67 2.25 1.62 -3.05
N GLU A 68 2.88 0.54 -3.45
CA GLU A 68 3.11 0.19 -4.85
C GLU A 68 1.78 -0.26 -5.51
N LEU A 69 1.25 0.55 -6.43
CA LEU A 69 -0.07 0.35 -7.06
C LEU A 69 -0.16 -0.95 -7.87
N TYR A 70 0.92 -1.30 -8.59
CA TYR A 70 0.97 -2.45 -9.48
C TYR A 70 2.04 -3.43 -9.02
N LYS A 71 1.61 -4.45 -8.28
CA LYS A 71 2.51 -5.50 -7.78
C LYS A 71 2.45 -6.73 -8.68
N LEU A 72 3.43 -6.88 -9.55
CA LEU A 72 3.62 -8.11 -10.32
C LEU A 72 3.85 -9.26 -9.32
N LYS A 73 2.87 -10.16 -9.20
CA LYS A 73 3.00 -11.37 -8.38
C LYS A 73 4.08 -12.26 -9.00
N LYS A 74 5.30 -12.20 -8.45
CA LYS A 74 6.36 -13.14 -8.78
C LYS A 74 5.85 -14.55 -8.45
N LYS A 75 5.68 -15.39 -9.46
CA LYS A 75 5.37 -16.82 -9.26
C LYS A 75 6.58 -17.46 -8.58
N LYS A 76 6.52 -17.58 -7.26
CA LYS A 76 7.53 -18.34 -6.51
C LYS A 76 7.37 -19.81 -6.86
N LYS A 77 8.48 -20.48 -7.16
CA LYS A 77 8.48 -21.94 -7.28
C LYS A 77 7.94 -22.52 -5.97
N LYS A 78 7.06 -23.52 -6.06
CA LYS A 78 6.62 -24.25 -4.87
C LYS A 78 7.86 -24.86 -4.23
N SER A 79 7.99 -24.65 -2.93
CA SER A 79 9.04 -25.30 -2.14
C SER A 79 8.63 -26.75 -1.94
N ASP A 80 9.55 -27.68 -2.18
CA ASP A 80 9.35 -29.10 -1.86
C ASP A 80 9.38 -29.35 -0.35
N ARG A 81 9.85 -28.36 0.43
CA ARG A 81 9.84 -28.43 1.89
C ARG A 81 8.40 -28.34 2.41
N LYS A 82 8.07 -29.24 3.33
CA LYS A 82 6.82 -29.22 4.09
C LYS A 82 6.66 -27.90 4.86
N ILE A 83 5.41 -27.49 5.05
CA ILE A 83 5.06 -26.32 5.87
C ILE A 83 5.39 -26.63 7.33
N GLY A 84 6.13 -25.75 8.00
CA GLY A 84 6.53 -25.89 9.41
C GLY A 84 8.03 -25.91 9.62
N ALA A 85 8.45 -26.19 10.86
CA ALA A 85 9.85 -26.39 11.21
C ALA A 85 10.40 -27.60 10.43
N GLN A 86 11.59 -27.46 9.84
CA GLN A 86 12.21 -28.56 9.11
C GLN A 86 12.67 -29.65 10.09
N ILE A 87 12.73 -30.89 9.62
CA ILE A 87 13.23 -32.03 10.39
C ILE A 87 14.67 -31.73 10.82
N GLY A 88 14.94 -31.83 12.13
CA GLY A 88 16.22 -31.48 12.74
C GLY A 88 16.30 -30.07 13.34
N HIS A 89 15.26 -29.23 13.19
CA HIS A 89 15.20 -27.99 13.97
C HIS A 89 14.89 -28.29 15.44
N GLU A 90 15.84 -27.98 16.31
CA GLU A 90 15.59 -27.95 17.74
C GLU A 90 14.55 -26.87 18.07
N GLY A 91 13.44 -27.30 18.67
CA GLY A 91 12.43 -26.39 19.18
C GLY A 91 13.00 -25.59 20.35
N LYS A 92 12.91 -24.26 20.29
CA LYS A 92 13.16 -23.41 21.45
C LYS A 92 11.86 -23.24 22.22
N TYR A 93 11.84 -23.70 23.46
CA TYR A 93 10.75 -23.49 24.41
C TYR A 93 11.23 -22.65 25.59
N ARG A 94 10.31 -21.93 26.22
CA ARG A 94 10.60 -21.21 27.46
C ARG A 94 10.87 -22.26 28.56
N PRO A 95 12.03 -22.23 29.24
CA PRO A 95 12.28 -23.11 30.37
C PRO A 95 11.29 -22.80 31.49
N LYS A 96 10.93 -23.83 32.27
CA LYS A 96 10.12 -23.66 33.48
C LYS A 96 10.91 -22.82 34.50
N MET A 97 10.23 -21.92 35.19
CA MET A 97 10.82 -21.10 36.25
C MET A 97 10.66 -21.79 37.61
N GLU A 98 11.38 -21.34 38.63
CA GLU A 98 11.05 -21.71 40.01
C GLU A 98 9.68 -21.11 40.35
N ALA A 99 8.81 -21.92 40.97
CA ALA A 99 7.45 -21.50 41.30
C ALA A 99 7.40 -20.93 42.71
N ASP A 100 6.85 -19.73 42.87
CA ASP A 100 6.59 -19.12 44.18
C ASP A 100 5.51 -19.88 44.96
N GLU A 101 4.51 -20.44 44.26
CA GLU A 101 3.43 -21.24 44.83
C GLU A 101 3.14 -22.47 43.95
N VAL A 102 2.88 -23.62 44.58
CA VAL A 102 2.51 -24.86 43.90
C VAL A 102 1.14 -25.34 44.39
N VAL A 103 0.13 -25.19 43.53
CA VAL A 103 -1.21 -25.73 43.76
C VAL A 103 -1.28 -27.14 43.19
N LYS A 104 -1.44 -28.15 44.05
CA LYS A 104 -1.65 -29.54 43.62
C LYS A 104 -3.14 -29.78 43.40
N ILE A 105 -3.48 -30.28 42.22
CA ILE A 105 -4.85 -30.69 41.88
C ILE A 105 -4.95 -32.20 42.08
N GLU A 106 -5.77 -32.62 43.04
CA GLU A 106 -6.08 -34.03 43.24
C GLU A 106 -7.25 -34.43 42.34
N LEU A 107 -7.07 -35.50 41.58
CA LEU A 107 -8.11 -36.06 40.72
C LEU A 107 -8.70 -37.30 41.38
N SER A 108 -10.01 -37.52 41.21
CA SER A 108 -10.64 -38.77 41.62
C SER A 108 -10.17 -39.92 40.72
N ASN A 109 -9.99 -41.10 41.30
CA ASN A 109 -9.66 -42.32 40.53
C ASN A 109 -10.85 -42.84 39.69
N THR A 110 -12.02 -42.24 39.86
CA THR A 110 -13.25 -42.55 39.13
C THR A 110 -13.64 -41.37 38.25
N CYS A 111 -13.84 -41.64 36.97
CA CYS A 111 -14.43 -40.70 36.04
C CYS A 111 -15.93 -40.56 36.30
N GLU A 112 -16.52 -39.41 35.98
CA GLU A 112 -17.96 -39.16 36.07
C GLU A 112 -18.80 -40.18 35.28
N CYS A 113 -18.22 -40.82 34.25
CA CYS A 113 -18.86 -41.89 33.48
C CYS A 113 -18.74 -43.30 34.09
N GLY A 114 -18.08 -43.45 35.26
CA GLY A 114 -17.86 -44.72 35.94
C GLY A 114 -16.61 -45.50 35.51
N GLY A 115 -15.79 -44.95 34.61
CA GLY A 115 -14.50 -45.54 34.21
C GLY A 115 -13.37 -45.28 35.21
N GLU A 116 -12.40 -46.19 35.27
CA GLU A 116 -11.18 -46.03 36.08
C GLU A 116 -10.21 -45.03 35.43
N ILE A 117 -9.65 -44.13 36.24
CA ILE A 117 -8.64 -43.15 35.81
C ILE A 117 -7.27 -43.61 36.30
N ALA A 118 -6.35 -43.84 35.36
CA ALA A 118 -4.94 -44.09 35.66
C ALA A 118 -4.18 -42.76 35.78
N ILE A 119 -3.78 -42.39 36.99
CA ILE A 119 -2.99 -41.18 37.24
C ILE A 119 -1.50 -41.50 37.10
N SER A 120 -0.82 -40.78 36.21
CA SER A 120 0.64 -40.88 36.05
C SER A 120 1.37 -40.39 37.31
N LYS A 121 2.53 -40.98 37.61
CA LYS A 121 3.42 -40.54 38.71
C LYS A 121 4.10 -39.20 38.42
N GLU A 122 4.31 -38.89 37.15
CA GLU A 122 4.92 -37.63 36.72
C GLU A 122 3.83 -36.58 36.48
N PRO A 123 3.84 -35.45 37.21
CA PRO A 123 2.83 -34.43 37.05
C PRO A 123 3.03 -33.63 35.77
N TYR A 124 1.93 -33.34 35.08
CA TYR A 124 1.93 -32.29 34.06
C TYR A 124 2.02 -30.93 34.76
N ILE A 125 3.01 -30.12 34.39
CA ILE A 125 3.28 -28.81 35.00
C ILE A 125 2.85 -27.70 34.04
N HIS A 126 1.82 -26.96 34.41
CA HIS A 126 1.41 -25.71 33.77
C HIS A 126 1.76 -24.53 34.68
N GLN A 127 2.56 -23.58 34.19
CA GLN A 127 2.94 -22.38 34.94
C GLN A 127 2.20 -21.16 34.39
N LYS A 128 1.50 -20.45 35.26
CA LYS A 128 0.94 -19.13 35.00
C LYS A 128 1.82 -18.09 35.66
N VAL A 129 2.12 -17.01 34.96
CA VAL A 129 2.95 -15.91 35.47
C VAL A 129 2.08 -14.67 35.51
N ASP A 130 1.67 -14.29 36.71
CA ASP A 130 0.91 -13.07 36.96
C ASP A 130 1.72 -12.15 37.87
N LEU A 131 1.39 -10.86 37.85
CA LEU A 131 2.00 -9.88 38.73
C LEU A 131 1.18 -9.83 40.03
N PRO A 132 1.81 -9.80 41.22
CA PRO A 132 1.07 -9.68 42.47
C PRO A 132 0.32 -8.34 42.51
N GLU A 133 -0.62 -8.19 43.45
CA GLU A 133 -1.39 -6.96 43.62
C GLU A 133 -0.46 -5.74 43.78
N ILE A 134 -0.42 -4.88 42.76
CA ILE A 134 0.42 -3.68 42.75
C ILE A 134 -0.35 -2.55 43.45
N LYS A 135 0.20 -2.05 44.56
CA LYS A 135 -0.33 -0.84 45.21
C LYS A 135 0.27 0.40 44.54
N PRO A 136 -0.53 1.45 44.25
CA PRO A 136 0.00 2.67 43.66
C PRO A 136 0.94 3.39 44.62
N TYR A 137 2.04 3.89 44.10
CA TYR A 137 2.91 4.81 44.83
C TYR A 137 2.34 6.23 44.70
N VAL A 138 1.84 6.77 45.81
CA VAL A 138 1.23 8.10 45.85
C VAL A 138 2.21 9.07 46.54
N VAL A 139 2.59 10.13 45.84
CA VAL A 139 3.32 11.26 46.42
C VAL A 139 2.40 12.47 46.41
N GLU A 140 2.06 12.95 47.60
CA GLU A 140 1.35 14.21 47.76
C GLU A 140 2.35 15.34 47.97
N TYR A 141 2.25 16.38 47.13
CA TYR A 141 3.03 17.59 47.31
C TYR A 141 2.13 18.70 47.85
N GLN A 142 2.44 19.17 49.05
CA GLN A 142 1.76 20.30 49.66
C GLN A 142 2.61 21.56 49.52
N TRP A 143 2.07 22.58 48.86
CA TRP A 143 2.67 23.92 48.84
C TRP A 143 1.93 24.86 49.79
N PRO A 144 2.64 25.72 50.53
CA PRO A 144 2.00 26.74 51.35
C PRO A 144 1.31 27.78 50.48
N LEU A 145 0.09 28.18 50.87
CA LEU A 145 -0.61 29.31 50.28
C LEU A 145 0.11 30.61 50.67
N LEU A 146 0.72 31.29 49.70
CA LEU A 146 1.33 32.60 49.89
C LEU A 146 0.23 33.64 50.16
N GLN A 147 0.11 34.10 51.41
CA GLN A 147 -0.69 35.28 51.73
C GLN A 147 0.18 36.53 51.63
N VAL A 148 -0.04 37.32 50.57
CA VAL A 148 0.64 38.61 50.37
C VAL A 148 -0.07 39.69 51.18
N TRP A 149 0.60 40.22 52.20
CA TRP A 149 0.11 41.38 52.95
C TRP A 149 0.44 42.66 52.18
N LYS A 150 -0.58 43.37 51.67
CA LYS A 150 -0.39 44.73 51.13
C LYS A 150 -0.09 45.68 52.30
N LYS A 151 1.15 46.16 52.42
CA LYS A 151 1.49 47.29 53.30
C LYS A 151 0.69 48.52 52.87
N LYS A 152 -0.14 49.06 53.77
CA LYS A 152 -0.76 50.39 53.61
C LYS A 152 0.33 51.46 53.76
N LYS A 153 0.30 52.45 52.86
CA LYS A 153 1.07 53.71 52.95
C LYS A 153 0.63 54.52 54.16
#